data_AF-A0A4Q5QT66-F1
#
_entry.id   AF-A0A4Q5QT66-F1
#
_cell.length_a   1.000
_cell.length_b   1.000
_cell.length_c   1.000
_cell.angle_alpha   90.00
_cell.angle_beta   90.00
_cell.angle_gamma   90.00
#
_symmetry.space_group_name_H-M   'P 1'
#
loop_
_entity.id
_entity.type
_entity.pdbx_description
1 polymer ?
#
loop_
_entity_poly.entity_id
_entity_poly.type
_entity_poly.pdbx_seq_one_letter_code
_entity_poly.pdbx_strand_id
1 'polypeptide(L)' 'MARSTPEYEAPNTVLVHGAETTAAVTLARADGVVSWEPLWSSHDSAELRPLEPGAEVLVSASKVVIFWAVS' A
#
# COMPACT_ATOMS: atom_id res chain seq x y z
N MET A 1 17.66 -14.49 -19.16
CA MET A 1 16.53 -15.43 -19.36
C MET A 1 15.31 -14.82 -18.72
N ALA A 2 14.29 -14.48 -19.50
CA ALA A 2 13.02 -13.98 -18.97
C ALA A 2 12.16 -15.20 -18.58
N ARG A 3 11.76 -15.26 -17.31
CA ARG A 3 10.87 -16.30 -16.78
C ARG A 3 9.44 -15.84 -17.05
N SER A 4 8.66 -16.64 -17.77
CA SER A 4 7.25 -16.39 -18.07
C SER A 4 6.48 -16.05 -16.80
N THR A 5 5.70 -14.97 -16.85
CA THR A 5 4.67 -14.64 -15.86
C THR A 5 3.69 -15.80 -15.81
N PRO A 6 3.42 -16.43 -14.65
CA PRO A 6 2.40 -17.45 -14.57
C PRO A 6 1.03 -16.84 -14.91
N GLU A 7 0.25 -17.52 -15.73
CA GLU A 7 -1.09 -17.16 -16.24
C GLU A 7 -2.19 -16.88 -15.20
N TYR A 8 -1.83 -16.80 -13.92
CA TYR A 8 -2.66 -16.36 -12.80
C TYR A 8 -1.86 -15.41 -11.92
N GLU A 9 -1.68 -14.18 -12.38
CA GLU A 9 -1.32 -13.09 -11.47
C GLU A 9 -2.64 -12.60 -10.88
N ALA A 10 -2.91 -12.94 -9.61
CA ALA A 10 -3.98 -12.27 -8.88
C ALA A 10 -3.78 -10.76 -9.07
N PRO A 11 -4.82 -9.97 -9.39
CA PRO A 11 -4.64 -8.55 -9.66
C PRO A 11 -3.87 -7.94 -8.50
N ASN A 12 -2.62 -7.53 -8.77
CA ASN A 12 -1.75 -6.93 -7.77
C ASN A 12 -2.50 -5.73 -7.20
N THR A 13 -3.09 -5.91 -6.02
CA THR A 13 -3.92 -4.88 -5.41
C THR A 13 -2.95 -3.94 -4.73
N VAL A 14 -2.52 -2.94 -5.50
CA VAL A 14 -1.60 -1.91 -5.06
C VAL A 14 -2.39 -0.66 -4.72
N LEU A 15 -2.16 -0.13 -3.53
CA LEU A 15 -2.75 1.12 -3.06
C LEU A 15 -1.65 2.16 -2.94
N VAL A 16 -1.79 3.26 -3.69
CA VAL A 16 -0.82 4.35 -3.77
C VAL A 16 -1.49 5.62 -3.29
N HIS A 17 -0.91 6.25 -2.27
CA HIS A 17 -1.37 7.56 -1.82
C HIS A 17 -0.23 8.56 -1.86
N GLY A 18 -0.46 9.62 -2.64
CA GLY A 18 0.27 10.88 -2.55
C GLY A 18 -0.68 11.96 -2.06
N ALA A 19 -0.21 12.81 -1.15
CA ALA A 19 -1.03 13.91 -0.63
C ALA A 19 -0.29 15.25 -0.82
N GLU A 20 -0.96 16.25 -1.39
CA GLU A 20 -0.38 17.61 -1.53
C GLU A 20 -0.27 18.32 -0.17
N THR A 21 -1.14 17.93 0.77
CA THR A 21 -1.13 18.35 2.17
C THR A 21 -1.08 17.12 3.06
N THR A 22 -0.75 17.28 4.34
CA THR A 22 -0.80 16.13 5.26
C THR A 22 -2.25 15.68 5.45
N ALA A 23 -2.54 14.42 5.12
CA ALA A 23 -3.89 13.88 5.13
C ALA A 23 -3.93 12.50 5.80
N ALA A 24 -5.00 12.26 6.55
CA ALA A 24 -5.34 10.94 7.03
C ALA A 24 -6.01 10.15 5.91
N VAL A 25 -5.52 8.95 5.66
CA VAL A 25 -5.97 8.07 4.58
C VAL A 25 -6.42 6.76 5.18
N THR A 26 -7.66 6.36 4.88
CA THR A 26 -8.18 5.05 5.26
C THR A 26 -7.78 4.00 4.22
N LEU A 27 -7.08 2.95 4.66
CA LEU A 27 -6.76 1.81 3.80
C LEU A 27 -8.05 1.05 3.46
N ALA A 28 -8.23 0.71 2.19
CA ALA A 28 -9.47 0.09 1.73
C ALA A 28 -9.75 -1.25 2.43
N ARG A 29 -11.02 -1.48 2.78
CA ARG A 29 -11.50 -2.81 3.15
C ARG A 29 -11.87 -3.56 1.88
N ALA A 30 -10.90 -4.25 1.30
CA ALA A 30 -11.08 -5.06 0.11
C ALA A 30 -11.36 -6.52 0.50
N ASP A 31 -12.25 -7.19 -0.24
CA ASP A 31 -12.60 -8.58 -0.01
C ASP A 31 -11.38 -9.48 -0.25
N GLY A 32 -11.14 -10.43 0.65
CA GLY A 32 -9.96 -11.31 0.61
C GLY A 32 -8.64 -10.64 0.98
N VAL A 33 -8.61 -9.37 1.40
CA VAL A 33 -7.38 -8.73 1.91
C VAL A 33 -7.34 -8.85 3.42
N VAL A 34 -6.31 -9.51 3.95
CA VAL A 34 -6.08 -9.68 5.39
C VAL A 34 -5.14 -8.62 5.96
N SER A 35 -4.23 -8.09 5.14
CA SER A 35 -3.36 -6.99 5.55
C SER A 35 -2.85 -6.17 4.35
N TRP A 36 -2.44 -4.95 4.63
CA TRP A 36 -1.74 -4.06 3.72
C TRP A 36 -0.30 -3.92 4.19
N GLU A 37 0.66 -4.53 3.49
CA GLU A 37 2.06 -4.28 3.84
C GLU A 37 2.65 -3.14 3.01
N PRO A 38 3.41 -2.24 3.64
CA PRO A 38 4.09 -1.18 2.94
C PRO A 38 5.21 -1.74 2.09
N LEU A 39 5.11 -1.53 0.79
CA LEU A 39 6.13 -1.91 -0.18
C LEU A 39 7.22 -0.83 -0.27
N TRP A 40 6.82 0.43 -0.24
CA TRP A 40 7.73 1.56 -0.39
C TRP A 40 7.13 2.87 0.12
N SER A 41 8.00 3.79 0.54
CA SER A 41 7.62 5.18 0.80
C SER A 41 8.69 6.15 0.30
N SER A 42 8.26 7.34 -0.16
CA SER A 42 9.15 8.48 -0.41
C SER A 42 9.52 9.26 0.86
N HIS A 43 9.03 8.81 2.02
CA HIS A 43 9.34 9.38 3.31
C HIS A 43 10.45 8.54 3.98
N ASP A 44 11.68 9.06 3.97
CA ASP A 44 12.88 8.35 4.47
C ASP A 44 12.78 7.86 5.93
N SER A 45 11.95 8.52 6.75
CA SER A 45 11.73 8.18 8.15
C SER A 45 10.42 7.43 8.41
N ALA A 46 9.72 6.95 7.38
CA ALA A 46 8.47 6.22 7.59
C ALA A 46 8.75 4.86 8.24
N GLU A 47 8.11 4.62 9.38
CA GLU A 47 8.06 3.28 9.95
C GLU A 47 7.10 2.44 9.10
N LEU A 48 7.66 1.64 8.21
CA LEU A 48 6.91 0.73 7.34
C LEU A 48 6.56 -0.54 8.12
N ARG A 49 5.31 -0.63 8.55
CA ARG A 49 4.73 -1.83 9.17
C ARG A 49 3.43 -2.26 8.49
N PRO A 50 3.08 -3.55 8.49
CA PRO A 50 1.78 -4.03 8.02
C PRO A 50 0.63 -3.37 8.77
N LEU A 51 -0.47 -3.14 8.06
CA LEU A 51 -1.66 -2.50 8.57
C LEU A 51 -2.93 -3.27 8.19
N GLU A 52 -3.89 -3.25 9.10
CA GLU A 52 -5.19 -3.91 8.89
C GLU A 52 -6.04 -3.16 7.85
N PRO A 53 -6.93 -3.84 7.11
CA PRO A 53 -7.92 -3.18 6.27
C PRO A 53 -8.79 -2.21 7.07
N GLY A 54 -8.95 -0.98 6.56
CA GLY A 54 -9.67 0.08 7.25
C GLY A 54 -8.87 0.83 8.32
N ALA A 55 -7.59 0.51 8.50
CA ALA A 55 -6.68 1.33 9.30
C ALA A 55 -6.49 2.71 8.67
N GLU A 56 -6.17 3.70 9.50
CA GLU A 56 -5.89 5.06 9.08
C GLU A 56 -4.38 5.32 9.11
N VAL A 57 -3.86 5.94 8.05
CA VAL A 57 -2.46 6.31 7.88
C VAL A 57 -2.35 7.79 7.64
N LEU A 58 -1.48 8.46 8.38
CA LEU A 58 -1.15 9.85 8.12
C LEU A 58 -0.09 9.92 7.01
N VAL A 59 -0.49 10.44 5.84
CA VAL A 59 0.42 10.67 4.71
C VAL A 59 0.83 12.13 4.72
N SER A 60 2.11 12.37 4.96
CA SER A 60 2.70 13.72 4.96
C SER A 60 2.59 14.38 3.58
N ALA A 61 2.49 15.71 3.58
CA ALA A 61 2.50 16.52 2.36
C ALA A 61 3.69 16.16 1.44
N SER A 62 3.42 16.07 0.15
CA SER A 62 4.36 15.71 -0.92
C SER A 62 5.05 14.36 -0.73
N LYS A 63 4.49 13.46 0.10
CA LYS A 63 4.99 12.09 0.27
C LYS A 63 4.06 11.09 -0.39
N VAL A 64 4.65 9.98 -0.80
CA VAL A 64 3.97 8.85 -1.42
C VAL A 64 4.24 7.62 -0.57
N VAL A 65 3.21 6.81 -0.36
CA VAL A 65 3.33 5.48 0.24
C VAL A 65 2.61 4.49 -0.66
N ILE A 66 3.25 3.32 -0.86
CA ILE A 66 2.74 2.23 -1.66
C ILE A 66 2.54 1.03 -0.75
N PHE A 67 1.34 0.47 -0.78
CA PHE A 67 0.99 -0.77 -0.09
C PHE A 67 0.66 -1.85 -1.10
N TRP A 68 0.99 -3.08 -0.76
CA TRP A 68 0.46 -4.28 -1.42
C TRP A 68 -0.55 -4.98 -0.52
N ALA A 69 -1.58 -5.57 -1.12
CA ALA A 69 -2.51 -6.41 -0.40
C ALA A 69 -1.91 -7.80 -0.17
N VAL A 70 -2.13 -8.33 1.02
CA VAL A 70 -1.89 -9.74 1.37
C VAL A 70 -3.25 -10.41 1.54
N SER A 71 -3.39 -11.59 0.96
CA SER A 71 -4.61 -12.42 0.94
C SER A 71 -4.36 -13.79 1.55
#